data_AF-A0A8T3KQ64-F1
#
_entry.id   AF-A0A8T3KQ64-F1
#
_cell.length_a   1.000
_cell.length_b   1.000
_cell.length_c   1.000
_cell.angle_alpha   90.00
_cell.angle_beta   90.00
_cell.angle_gamma   90.00
#
_symmetry.space_group_name_H-M   'P 1'
#
loop_
_entity.id
_entity.type
_entity.pdbx_description
1 polymer ?
#
loop_
_entity_poly.entity_id
_entity_poly.type
_entity_poly.pdbx_seq_one_letter_code
_entity_poly.pdbx_strand_id
1 'polypeptide(L)'
;MAIDLGIDNLCTIVSDKFSQPTIIDGREIKSYNRLFNKKLAKEKSTVMKCNGRHMTKNIASLYEKRNNYMRDKMHKISCTIVDEAVKNNINTICIGYNKGWNGKPKVK
;
A
#
# COMPACT_ATOMS: atom_id res chain seq x y z
N MET A 1 -4.96 -8.81 19.40
CA MET A 1 -5.33 -8.10 18.14
C MET A 1 -4.97 -8.95 16.94
N ALA A 2 -5.90 -9.15 16.01
CA ALA A 2 -5.64 -9.77 14.72
C ALA A 2 -5.88 -8.74 13.60
N ILE A 3 -5.03 -8.80 12.58
CA ILE A 3 -5.02 -7.88 11.45
C ILE A 3 -5.10 -8.69 10.16
N ASP A 4 -6.11 -8.41 9.33
CA ASP A 4 -6.20 -8.91 7.97
C ASP A 4 -5.90 -7.76 7.00
N LEU A 5 -4.91 -7.91 6.11
CA LEU A 5 -4.60 -6.87 5.13
C LEU A 5 -5.20 -7.19 3.76
N GLY A 6 -5.74 -6.16 3.11
CA GLY A 6 -6.39 -6.25 1.82
C GLY A 6 -6.04 -5.08 0.90
N ILE A 7 -6.84 -4.89 -0.15
CA ILE A 7 -6.66 -3.80 -1.12
C ILE A 7 -7.67 -2.68 -0.88
N ASP A 8 -8.97 -3.01 -0.86
CA ASP A 8 -10.03 -2.00 -0.66
C ASP A 8 -10.22 -1.68 0.83
N ASN A 9 -10.30 -2.71 1.67
CA ASN A 9 -10.04 -2.60 3.10
C ASN A 9 -8.56 -2.91 3.30
N LEU A 10 -7.72 -1.87 3.36
CA LEU A 10 -6.27 -2.05 3.43
C LEU A 10 -5.88 -2.90 4.63
N CYS A 11 -6.55 -2.67 5.76
CA CYS A 11 -6.33 -3.38 7.00
C CYS A 11 -7.65 -3.44 7.76
N THR A 12 -8.06 -4.64 8.16
CA THR A 12 -9.16 -4.89 9.08
C THR A 12 -8.57 -5.37 10.39
N ILE A 13 -8.85 -4.66 11.48
CA ILE A 13 -8.29 -4.91 12.80
C ILE A 13 -9.43 -5.39 13.72
N VAL A 14 -9.20 -6.49 14.41
CA VAL A 14 -10.13 -7.05 15.39
C VAL A 14 -9.40 -7.37 16.70
N SER A 15 -10.06 -7.19 17.83
CA SER A 15 -9.59 -7.68 19.13
C SER A 15 -10.77 -7.96 20.04
N ASP A 16 -10.56 -8.86 21.01
CA ASP A 16 -11.41 -9.08 22.18
C ASP A 16 -11.68 -7.80 23.00
N LYS A 17 -10.77 -6.82 22.96
CA LYS A 17 -10.92 -5.51 23.60
C LYS A 17 -11.76 -4.51 22.80
N PHE A 18 -12.08 -4.80 21.54
CA PHE A 18 -12.83 -3.90 20.68
C PHE A 18 -14.29 -4.32 20.61
N SER A 19 -15.22 -3.38 20.74
CA SER A 19 -16.65 -3.62 20.53
C SER A 19 -16.98 -3.88 19.05
N GLN A 20 -16.16 -3.36 18.14
CA GLN A 20 -16.34 -3.48 16.70
C GLN A 20 -14.99 -3.51 15.96
N PRO A 21 -14.92 -4.15 14.77
CA PRO A 21 -13.73 -4.10 13.93
C PRO A 21 -13.39 -2.66 13.50
N THR A 22 -12.09 -2.35 13.41
CA THR A 22 -11.59 -1.12 12.79
C THR A 22 -11.15 -1.41 11.37
N ILE A 23 -11.63 -0.62 10.41
CA ILE A 23 -11.27 -0.74 8.99
C ILE A 23 -10.46 0.48 8.58
N ILE A 24 -9.29 0.24 8.00
CA ILE A 24 -8.47 1.25 7.34
C ILE A 24 -8.74 1.15 5.84
N ASP A 25 -9.26 2.23 5.26
CA ASP A 25 -9.62 2.30 3.84
C ASP A 25 -8.37 2.33 2.95
N GLY A 26 -8.29 1.42 1.98
CA GLY A 26 -7.22 1.33 0.99
C GLY A 26 -7.56 1.97 -0.36
N ARG A 27 -8.81 2.42 -0.57
CA ARG A 27 -9.27 3.01 -1.84
C ARG A 27 -8.50 4.26 -2.23
N GLU A 28 -8.05 5.05 -1.25
CA GLU A 28 -7.18 6.20 -1.49
C GLU A 28 -5.86 5.76 -2.15
N ILE A 29 -5.17 4.78 -1.53
CA ILE A 29 -3.90 4.23 -2.01
C ILE A 29 -4.08 3.59 -3.39
N LYS A 30 -5.15 2.82 -3.59
CA LYS A 30 -5.51 2.21 -4.88
C LYS A 30 -5.72 3.27 -5.96
N SER A 31 -6.45 4.34 -5.65
CA SER A 31 -6.72 5.44 -6.59
C SER A 31 -5.45 6.20 -6.94
N TYR A 32 -4.58 6.45 -5.96
CA TYR A 32 -3.27 7.04 -6.19
C TYR A 32 -2.40 6.15 -7.09
N ASN A 33 -2.36 4.85 -6.84
CA ASN A 33 -1.59 3.89 -7.65
C ASN A 33 -2.12 3.84 -9.11
N ARG A 34 -3.44 3.92 -9.31
CA ARG A 34 -4.05 4.03 -10.63
C ARG A 34 -3.61 5.30 -11.36
N LEU A 35 -3.62 6.46 -10.68
CA LEU A 35 -3.18 7.73 -11.25
C LEU A 35 -1.69 7.68 -11.63
N PHE A 36 -0.86 7.11 -10.76
CA PHE A 36 0.56 6.88 -11.04
C PHE A 36 0.76 6.02 -12.29
N ASN A 37 0.07 4.88 -12.39
CA ASN A 37 0.18 3.99 -13.55
C ASN A 37 -0.26 4.69 -14.86
N LYS A 38 -1.33 5.49 -14.82
CA LYS A 38 -1.78 6.29 -15.97
C LYS A 38 -0.72 7.30 -16.41
N LYS A 39 -0.11 8.03 -15.47
CA LYS A 39 0.97 8.99 -15.75
C LYS A 39 2.21 8.28 -16.32
N LEU A 40 2.62 7.18 -15.68
CA LEU A 40 3.76 6.38 -16.09
C LEU A 40 3.62 5.85 -17.53
N ALA A 41 2.44 5.33 -17.88
CA ALA A 41 2.18 4.80 -19.22
C ALA A 41 2.29 5.90 -20.30
N LYS A 42 1.76 7.10 -20.01
CA LYS A 42 1.87 8.26 -20.90
C LYS A 42 3.32 8.68 -21.11
N GLU A 43 4.07 8.86 -20.02
CA GLU A 43 5.48 9.27 -20.08
C GLU A 43 6.35 8.23 -20.83
N LYS A 44 6.18 6.94 -20.52
CA LYS A 44 6.91 5.86 -21.21
C LYS A 44 6.62 5.84 -22.70
N SER A 45 5.36 6.02 -23.11
CA SER A 45 4.98 6.08 -24.53
C SER A 45 5.63 7.25 -25.24
N THR A 46 5.62 8.45 -24.64
CA THR A 46 6.26 9.65 -25.21
C THR A 46 7.77 9.47 -25.33
N VAL A 47 8.45 9.05 -24.27
CA VAL A 47 9.91 8.87 -24.27
C VAL A 47 10.32 7.81 -25.29
N MET A 48 9.61 6.68 -25.36
CA MET A 48 9.91 5.65 -26.35
C MET A 48 9.83 6.18 -27.78
N LYS A 49 8.82 7.02 -28.08
CA LYS A 49 8.68 7.65 -29.40
C LYS A 49 9.75 8.71 -29.69
N CYS A 50 10.13 9.51 -28.69
CA CYS A 50 11.05 10.63 -28.89
C CYS A 50 12.52 10.20 -28.98
N ASN A 51 12.94 9.22 -28.18
CA ASN A 51 14.37 8.88 -28.06
C ASN A 51 14.64 7.40 -27.78
N GLY A 52 13.64 6.51 -27.92
CA GLY A 52 13.81 5.05 -27.77
C GLY A 52 14.19 4.60 -26.36
N ARG A 53 14.05 5.47 -25.35
CA ARG A 53 14.44 5.17 -23.96
C ARG A 53 13.25 4.67 -23.15
N HIS A 54 13.51 3.75 -22.24
CA HIS A 54 12.50 3.29 -21.28
C HIS A 54 12.52 4.09 -19.96
N MET A 55 13.60 4.85 -19.72
CA MET A 55 13.91 5.43 -18.42
C MET A 55 14.51 6.84 -18.58
N THR A 56 13.92 7.83 -17.92
CA THR A 56 14.35 9.23 -17.85
C THR A 56 14.34 9.74 -16.41
N LYS A 57 15.00 10.87 -16.15
CA LYS A 57 14.96 11.55 -14.83
C LYS A 57 13.51 11.85 -14.38
N ASN A 58 12.63 12.21 -15.30
CA ASN A 58 11.22 12.47 -15.01
C ASN A 58 10.48 11.21 -14.54
N ILE A 59 10.65 10.10 -15.25
CA ILE A 59 10.05 8.82 -14.85
C ILE A 59 10.64 8.36 -13.51
N ALA A 60 11.93 8.57 -13.25
CA ALA A 60 12.55 8.21 -11.97
C ALA A 60 11.95 9.04 -10.82
N SER A 61 11.76 10.35 -11.03
CA SER A 61 11.08 11.22 -10.07
C SER A 61 9.62 10.82 -9.85
N LEU A 62 8.91 10.32 -10.87
CA LEU A 62 7.56 9.77 -10.69
C LEU A 62 7.54 8.54 -9.77
N TYR A 63 8.48 7.62 -9.94
CA TYR A 63 8.64 6.47 -9.04
C TYR A 63 8.97 6.91 -7.61
N GLU A 64 9.90 7.86 -7.46
CA GLU A 64 10.29 8.39 -6.15
C GLU A 64 9.11 9.04 -5.42
N LYS A 65 8.35 9.91 -6.11
CA LYS A 65 7.14 10.53 -5.56
C LYS A 65 6.12 9.48 -5.12
N ARG A 66 5.91 8.45 -5.94
CA ARG A 66 5.00 7.34 -5.60
C ARG A 66 5.49 6.57 -4.39
N ASN A 67 6.78 6.26 -4.32
CA ASN A 67 7.36 5.49 -3.21
C ASN A 67 7.33 6.28 -1.90
N ASN A 68 7.59 7.59 -1.94
CA ASN A 68 7.48 8.46 -0.78
C ASN A 68 6.05 8.55 -0.25
N TYR A 69 5.07 8.73 -1.13
CA TYR A 69 3.65 8.72 -0.74
C TYR A 69 3.23 7.39 -0.12
N MET A 70 3.59 6.26 -0.74
CA MET A 70 3.27 4.92 -0.22
C MET A 70 3.92 4.69 1.14
N ARG A 71 5.19 5.04 1.30
CA ARG A 71 5.94 4.88 2.55
C ARG A 71 5.33 5.72 3.68
N ASP A 72 5.01 6.99 3.41
CA ASP A 72 4.37 7.88 4.39
C ASP A 72 3.02 7.33 4.86
N LYS A 73 2.16 6.90 3.92
CA LYS A 73 0.85 6.32 4.26
C LYS A 73 0.99 5.04 5.08
N MET A 74 1.84 4.11 4.65
CA MET A 74 2.05 2.85 5.38
C MET A 74 2.62 3.09 6.78
N HIS A 75 3.55 4.05 6.92
CA HIS A 75 4.12 4.38 8.22
C HIS A 75 3.07 4.95 9.17
N LYS A 76 2.26 5.92 8.73
CA LYS A 76 1.15 6.47 9.52
C LYS A 76 0.17 5.39 9.99
N ILE A 77 -0.21 4.49 9.07
CA ILE A 77 -1.08 3.36 9.38
C ILE A 77 -0.46 2.45 10.43
N SER A 78 0.82 2.09 10.28
CA SER A 78 1.52 1.25 11.24
C SER A 78 1.61 1.89 12.63
N CYS A 79 1.87 3.20 12.71
CA CYS A 79 1.86 3.94 13.98
C CYS A 79 0.49 3.89 14.63
N THR A 80 -0.58 4.19 13.88
CA THR A 80 -1.95 4.13 14.41
C THR A 80 -2.30 2.73 14.97
N ILE A 81 -1.88 1.66 14.29
CA ILE A 81 -2.08 0.28 14.76
C ILE A 81 -1.35 0.03 16.09
N VAL A 82 -0.08 0.46 16.18
CA VAL A 82 0.73 0.29 17.40
C VAL A 82 0.16 1.12 18.55
N ASP A 83 -0.21 2.36 18.29
CA ASP A 83 -0.82 3.25 19.28
C ASP A 83 -2.12 2.65 19.84
N GLU A 84 -2.95 2.05 18.98
CA GLU A 84 -4.17 1.37 19.40
C GLU A 84 -3.86 0.10 20.21
N ALA A 85 -2.82 -0.65 19.86
CA ALA A 85 -2.39 -1.82 20.64
C ALA A 85 -1.91 -1.42 22.04
N VAL A 86 -1.08 -0.37 22.14
CA VAL A 86 -0.57 0.17 23.41
C VAL A 86 -1.72 0.67 24.28
N LYS A 87 -2.62 1.49 23.71
CA LYS A 87 -3.79 2.04 24.41
C LYS A 87 -4.68 0.96 25.03
N ASN A 88 -4.78 -0.20 24.39
CA ASN A 88 -5.63 -1.30 24.83
C ASN A 88 -4.85 -2.42 25.58
N ASN A 89 -3.58 -2.17 25.94
CA ASN A 89 -2.69 -3.12 26.62
C ASN A 89 -2.57 -4.47 25.89
N ILE A 90 -2.49 -4.43 24.56
CA ILE A 90 -2.37 -5.61 23.71
C ILE A 90 -0.89 -5.92 23.49
N ASN A 91 -0.44 -7.07 23.98
CA ASN A 91 0.95 -7.52 23.88
C ASN A 91 1.27 -8.26 22.57
N THR A 92 0.25 -8.79 21.89
CA THR A 92 0.42 -9.67 20.72
C THR A 92 -0.48 -9.23 19.57
N ILE A 93 0.16 -9.03 18.42
CA ILE A 93 -0.49 -8.70 17.15
C ILE A 93 -0.28 -9.87 16.18
N CYS A 94 -1.38 -10.48 15.74
CA CYS A 94 -1.36 -11.52 14.71
C CYS A 94 -1.69 -10.88 13.36
N ILE A 95 -0.85 -11.08 12.34
CA ILE A 95 -1.05 -10.51 11.00
C ILE A 95 -1.34 -11.64 10.02
N GLY A 96 -2.42 -11.49 9.24
CA GLY A 96 -2.82 -12.41 8.19
C GLY A 96 -1.74 -12.55 7.13
N TYR A 97 -1.30 -13.79 6.89
CA TYR A 97 -0.30 -14.12 5.88
C TYR A 97 -0.96 -14.66 4.62
N ASN A 98 -0.89 -13.90 3.52
CA ASN A 98 -1.37 -14.35 2.21
C ASN A 98 -0.21 -14.90 1.36
N LYS A 99 -0.23 -16.21 1.10
CA LYS A 99 0.68 -16.89 0.13
C LYS A 99 0.43 -16.34 -1.28
N GLY A 100 1.16 -15.28 -1.64
CA GLY A 100 1.05 -14.61 -2.94
C GLY A 100 1.47 -13.14 -2.94
N TRP A 101 1.60 -12.50 -1.77
CA TRP A 101 2.02 -11.10 -1.69
C TRP A 101 3.43 -10.83 -2.22
N ASN A 102 4.32 -11.83 -2.22
CA ASN A 102 5.70 -11.68 -2.67
C ASN A 102 5.85 -11.64 -4.21
N GLY A 103 4.78 -11.30 -4.93
CA GLY A 103 4.84 -10.97 -6.36
C GLY A 103 5.11 -12.13 -7.31
N LYS A 104 5.05 -13.40 -6.84
CA LYS A 104 5.05 -14.53 -7.77
C LYS A 104 3.66 -14.59 -8.43
N PRO A 105 3.54 -14.32 -9.74
CA PRO A 105 2.28 -14.54 -10.42
C PRO A 105 1.89 -16.01 -10.20
N LYS A 106 0.63 -16.26 -9.86
CA LYS A 106 0.07 -17.61 -9.97
C LYS A 106 0.16 -17.97 -11.45
N VAL A 107 1.16 -18.78 -11.81
CA VAL A 107 1.24 -19.38 -13.13
C VAL A 107 -0.05 -20.18 -13.28
N LYS A 108 -0.90 -19.75 -14.21
CA LYS A 108 -2.06 -20.53 -14.63
C LYS A 108 -1.59 -21.63 -15.57
#